data_AF-A0A9D7VNE7-F1
#
_entry.id   AF-A0A9D7VNE7-F1
#
_cell.length_a   1.000
_cell.length_b   1.000
_cell.length_c   1.000
_cell.angle_alpha   90.00
_cell.angle_beta   90.00
_cell.angle_gamma   90.00
#
_symmetry.space_group_name_H-M   'P 1'
#
loop_
_entity.id
_entity.type
_entity.pdbx_description
1 polymer ?
#
loop_
_entity_poly.entity_id
_entity_poly.type
_entity_poly.pdbx_seq_one_letter_code
_entity_poly.pdbx_strand_id
1 'polypeptide(L)' 'MCVRTCDGFYFPVSFQPAARASAATRAICRSMCPGAEAQLFVHRNPGETVDNLVSVDGLPYTDQPTPTAIAKPM' A
#
# COMPACT_ATOMS: atom_id res chain seq x y z
N MET A 1 1.43 2.47 -3.26
CA MET A 1 1.65 2.77 -1.83
C MET A 1 2.08 1.53 -1.10
N CYS A 2 3.20 1.56 -0.38
CA CYS A 2 3.53 0.51 0.58
C CYS A 2 2.76 0.80 1.87
N VAL A 3 2.12 -0.21 2.43
CA VAL A 3 1.33 -0.10 3.66
C VAL A 3 1.88 -1.10 4.66
N ARG A 4 2.18 -0.65 5.87
CA ARG A 4 2.56 -1.50 6.99
C ARG A 4 1.30 -2.01 7.68
N THR A 5 1.15 -3.32 7.79
CA THR A 5 -0.10 -3.94 8.25
C THR A 5 -0.25 -3.91 9.77
N CYS A 6 0.82 -3.75 10.54
CA CYS A 6 0.71 -3.72 12.00
C CYS A 6 0.09 -2.43 12.55
N ASP A 7 0.18 -1.31 11.81
CA ASP A 7 -0.24 0.01 12.29
C ASP A 7 -0.86 0.92 11.22
N GLY A 8 -1.05 0.43 10.00
CA GLY A 8 -1.74 1.14 8.93
C GLY A 8 -0.95 2.30 8.31
N PHE A 9 0.34 2.45 8.62
CA PHE A 9 1.16 3.50 8.01
C PHE A 9 1.39 3.24 6.53
N TYR A 10 1.43 4.29 5.71
CA TYR A 10 1.67 4.17 4.28
C TYR A 10 2.61 5.24 3.71
N PHE A 11 3.28 4.89 2.61
CA PHE A 11 4.13 5.80 1.85
C PHE A 11 4.21 5.42 0.36
N PRO A 12 4.50 6.37 -0.55
CA PRO A 12 4.71 6.08 -1.96
C PRO A 12 6.04 5.36 -2.19
N VAL A 13 6.00 4.20 -2.85
CA VAL A 13 7.21 3.49 -3.32
C VAL A 13 7.63 4.01 -4.70
N SER A 14 6.65 4.25 -5.56
CA SER A 14 6.84 4.79 -6.90
C SER A 14 5.57 5.48 -7.38
N PHE A 15 5.70 6.35 -8.37
CA PHE A 15 4.58 7.01 -9.07
C PHE A 15 4.19 6.28 -10.36
N GLN A 16 4.53 5.00 -10.47
CA GLN A 16 4.21 4.21 -11.66
C GLN A 16 2.71 3.87 -11.69
N PRO A 17 2.11 3.73 -12.88
CA PRO A 17 0.73 3.26 -13.00
C PRO A 17 0.54 1.92 -12.30
N ALA A 18 -0.64 1.70 -11.70
CA ALA A 18 -1.00 0.46 -11.01
C ALA A 18 -0.71 -0.81 -11.85
N ALA A 19 -0.92 -0.74 -13.18
CA ALA A 19 -0.62 -1.82 -14.13
C ALA A 19 0.86 -2.21 -14.19
N ARG A 20 1.77 -1.37 -13.69
CA ARG A 20 3.21 -1.62 -13.60
C ARG A 20 3.66 -2.04 -12.20
N ALA A 21 2.73 -2.25 -11.26
CA ALA A 21 3.03 -2.79 -9.94
C ALA A 21 3.59 -4.22 -10.08
N SER A 22 4.91 -4.32 -10.12
CA SER A 22 5.63 -5.55 -10.38
C SER A 22 6.02 -6.28 -9.08
N ALA A 23 6.44 -7.54 -9.21
CA ALA A 23 7.07 -8.28 -8.11
C ALA A 23 8.26 -7.52 -7.49
N ALA A 24 9.02 -6.77 -8.31
CA ALA A 24 10.12 -5.93 -7.83
C ALA A 24 9.63 -4.81 -6.92
N THR A 25 8.54 -4.13 -7.27
CA THR A 25 7.96 -3.07 -6.41
C THR A 25 7.47 -3.63 -5.09
N ARG A 26 6.89 -4.84 -5.11
CA ARG A 26 6.50 -5.56 -3.87
C ARG A 26 7.72 -5.90 -3.01
N ALA A 27 8.80 -6.36 -3.63
CA ALA A 27 10.04 -6.66 -2.91
C ALA A 27 10.65 -5.41 -2.28
N ILE A 28 10.66 -4.28 -2.99
CA ILE A 28 11.13 -2.99 -2.46
C ILE A 28 10.30 -2.57 -1.25
N CYS A 29 8.97 -2.58 -1.37
CA CYS A 29 8.07 -2.28 -0.25
C CYS A 29 8.39 -3.14 0.99
N ARG A 30 8.56 -4.45 0.82
CA ARG A 30 8.93 -5.35 1.92
C ARG A 30 10.31 -5.05 2.50
N SER A 31 11.30 -4.75 1.68
CA SER A 31 12.66 -4.42 2.14
C SER A 31 12.74 -3.11 2.94
N MET A 32 11.80 -2.19 2.73
CA MET A 32 11.72 -0.93 3.47
C MET A 32 11.15 -1.11 4.88
N CYS A 33 10.60 -2.29 5.19
CA CYS A 33 9.98 -2.62 6.47
C CYS A 33 10.62 -3.88 7.11
N PRO A 34 11.92 -3.89 7.45
CA PRO A 34 12.63 -5.11 7.90
C PRO A 34 12.13 -5.70 9.24
N GLY A 35 11.37 -4.93 10.04
CA GLY A 35 10.81 -5.37 11.32
C GLY A 35 9.28 -5.43 11.35
N ALA A 36 8.62 -5.29 10.19
CA ALA A 36 7.17 -5.25 10.13
C ALA A 36 6.65 -5.83 8.82
N GLU A 37 5.46 -6.42 8.87
CA GLU A 37 4.80 -6.87 7.65
C GLU A 37 4.29 -5.66 6.86
N ALA A 38 4.58 -5.65 5.55
CA ALA A 38 4.16 -4.61 4.65
C ALA A 38 3.67 -5.20 3.32
N GLN A 39 2.63 -4.58 2.78
CA GLN A 39 1.97 -4.99 1.56
C GLN A 39 1.87 -3.82 0.59
N LEU A 40 2.00 -4.12 -0.70
CA LEU A 40 1.86 -3.12 -1.75
C LEU A 40 0.39 -2.95 -2.11
N PHE A 41 -0.06 -1.71 -2.05
CA PHE A 41 -1.35 -1.23 -2.52
C PHE A 41 -1.18 -0.31 -3.71
N VAL A 42 -2.21 -0.24 -4.54
CA VAL A 42 -2.27 0.61 -5.74
C VAL A 42 -3.58 1.38 -5.74
N HIS A 43 -3.59 2.50 -6.43
CA HIS A 43 -4.79 3.27 -6.78
C HIS A 43 -4.56 3.85 -8.18
N ARG A 44 -5.62 4.30 -8.84
CA ARG A 44 -5.52 4.99 -10.12
C ARG A 44 -4.99 6.41 -9.89
N ASN A 45 -3.97 6.75 -10.66
CA ASN A 45 -3.40 8.08 -10.71
C ASN A 45 -3.47 8.58 -12.16
N PRO A 46 -4.10 9.74 -12.46
CA PRO A 46 -4.75 10.69 -11.53
C PRO A 46 -6.17 10.28 -11.10
N GLY A 47 -6.68 10.91 -10.04
CA GLY A 47 -8.10 10.91 -9.68
C GLY A 47 -8.49 10.12 -8.43
N GLU A 48 -7.67 9.18 -7.96
CA GLU A 48 -7.94 8.44 -6.72
C GLU A 48 -6.97 8.83 -5.59
N THR A 49 -7.45 8.73 -4.35
CA THR A 49 -6.72 9.02 -3.12
C THR A 49 -6.36 7.73 -2.37
N VAL A 50 -5.76 7.89 -1.18
CA VAL A 50 -5.39 6.79 -0.28
C VAL A 50 -6.58 5.96 0.19
N ASP A 51 -7.78 6.55 0.22
CA ASP A 51 -9.03 5.87 0.57
C ASP A 51 -9.45 4.83 -0.47
N ASN A 52 -8.91 4.93 -1.69
CA ASN A 52 -9.20 4.04 -2.81
C ASN A 52 -8.09 3.00 -3.01
N LEU A 53 -7.18 2.86 -2.05
CA LEU A 53 -6.12 1.88 -2.14
C LEU A 53 -6.70 0.47 -2.17
N VAL A 54 -6.26 -0.31 -3.16
CA VAL A 54 -6.54 -1.73 -3.28
C VAL A 54 -5.23 -2.50 -3.30
N SER A 55 -5.21 -3.65 -2.64
CA SER A 55 -4.07 -4.54 -2.71
C SER A 55 -3.93 -5.07 -4.14
N VAL A 56 -2.77 -5.63 -4.46
CA VAL A 56 -2.57 -6.35 -5.73
C VAL A 56 -3.53 -7.54 -5.91
N ASP A 57 -4.09 -8.05 -4.81
CA ASP A 57 -5.06 -9.15 -4.78
C ASP A 57 -6.51 -8.65 -4.80
N GLY A 58 -6.73 -7.34 -4.93
CA GLY A 58 -8.06 -6.71 -5.04
C GLY A 58 -8.76 -6.40 -3.72
N LEU A 59 -8.09 -6.57 -2.57
CA LEU A 59 -8.66 -6.26 -1.27
C LEU A 59 -8.57 -4.74 -1.00
N PRO A 60 -9.68 -4.06 -0.69
CA PRO A 60 -9.66 -2.66 -0.27
C PRO A 60 -8.81 -2.49 0.99
N TYR A 61 -8.06 -1.40 1.04
CA TYR A 61 -7.28 -1.04 2.22
C TYR A 61 -8.17 -0.80 3.45
N THR A 62 -9.36 -0.23 3.24
CA THR A 62 -10.36 0.02 4.29
C THR A 62 -10.92 -1.24 4.93
N ASP A 63 -10.80 -2.39 4.26
CA ASP A 63 -11.33 -3.68 4.72
C ASP A 63 -10.29 -4.47 5.54
N GLN A 64 -9.09 -3.91 5.75
CA GLN A 64 -8.09 -4.58 6.57
C GLN A 64 -8.49 -4.55 8.06
N PRO A 65 -8.34 -5.68 8.79
CA PRO A 65 -8.68 -5.79 10.22
C PRO A 65 -7.70 -5.06 11.14
N THR A 66 -6.92 -4.13 10.61
CA THR A 66 -5.84 -3.45 11.33
C THR A 66 -6.41 -2.29 12.16
N PRO A 67 -5.79 -1.94 13.31
CA PRO A 67 -6.39 -1.00 14.28
C PRO A 67 -6.59 0.44 13.78
N THR A 68 -6.20 0.73 12.54
CA THR A 68 -6.11 2.06 11.94
C THR A 68 -6.54 1.99 10.48
N ALA A 69 -7.78 1.58 10.21
CA ALA A 69 -8.43 1.71 8.91
C ALA A 69 -8.66 3.19 8.45
N ILE A 70 -7.94 4.14 9.05
CA ILE A 70 -7.81 5.53 8.59
C ILE A 70 -6.33 5.72 8.28
N ALA A 71 -6.05 5.86 6.99
CA ALA A 71 -4.71 5.92 6.43
C ALA A 71 -3.88 6.99 7.16
N LYS A 72 -2.76 6.60 7.78
CA LYS A 72 -1.79 7.54 8.36
C LYS A 72 -0.60 7.75 7.42
N PRO A 73 -0.42 8.95 6.83
CA PRO A 73 0.78 9.24 6.07
C PRO A 73 2.00 9.23 6.99
N MET A 74 3.12 8.72 6.47
CA MET A 74 4.44 8.86 7.09
C MET A 74 4.98 10.29 6.94
#